data_AF-A0A530FVD3-F1
#
_entry.id   AF-A0A530FVD3-F1
#
_cell.length_a   1.000
_cell.length_b   1.000
_cell.length_c   1.000
_cell.angle_alpha   90.00
_cell.angle_beta   90.00
_cell.angle_gamma   90.00
#
_symmetry.space_group_name_H-M   'P 1'
#
loop_
_entity.id
_entity.type
_entity.pdbx_description
1 polymer ?
#
loop_
_entity_poly.entity_id
_entity_poly.type
_entity_poly.pdbx_seq_one_letter_code
_entity_poly.pdbx_strand_id
1 'polypeptide(L)'
;FARVLLQDADLILLDEPFNAVDAKTVGDLIQLIKRWHGEERTIMVVVHDLDLVRHNFPETLLLARQPVAWGETKETLRPENLLKARRFHEAWEENAPWCEPDDHHHDHHGHDHHGPAHTHAHDHHHDHGSGPRAA
;
A
#
# COMPACT_ATOMS: atom_id res chain seq x y z
N PHE A 1 -7.94 4.82 -11.56
CA PHE A 1 -7.42 5.44 -12.80
C PHE A 1 -8.13 6.73 -13.22
N ALA A 2 -9.46 6.74 -13.45
CA ALA A 2 -10.15 7.96 -13.92
C ALA A 2 -9.90 9.22 -13.06
N ARG A 3 -9.84 9.07 -11.72
CA ARG A 3 -9.53 10.20 -10.82
C ARG A 3 -8.10 10.76 -11.00
N VAL A 4 -7.12 9.90 -11.25
CA VAL A 4 -5.72 10.31 -11.52
C VAL A 4 -5.62 10.99 -12.88
N LEU A 5 -6.33 10.47 -13.89
CA LEU A 5 -6.40 11.06 -15.23
C LEU A 5 -7.00 12.48 -15.23
N LEU A 6 -7.88 12.79 -14.27
CA LEU A 6 -8.52 14.10 -14.13
C LEU A 6 -7.73 15.07 -13.26
N GLN A 7 -6.66 14.61 -12.61
CA GLN A 7 -5.81 15.44 -11.76
C GLN A 7 -4.59 15.91 -12.55
N ASP A 8 -4.42 17.22 -12.61
CA ASP A 8 -3.18 17.86 -13.09
C ASP A 8 -2.19 17.88 -11.91
N ALA A 9 -1.50 16.77 -11.70
CA ALA A 9 -0.59 16.58 -10.59
C ALA A 9 0.83 16.30 -11.10
N ASP A 10 1.80 16.99 -10.50
CA ASP A 10 3.24 16.84 -10.80
C ASP A 10 3.80 15.49 -10.30
N LEU A 11 3.16 14.90 -9.29
CA LEU A 11 3.50 13.61 -8.71
C LEU A 11 2.29 12.67 -8.76
N ILE A 12 2.48 11.51 -9.40
CA ILE A 12 1.47 10.46 -9.54
C ILE A 12 1.95 9.21 -8.81
N LEU A 13 1.18 8.76 -7.82
CA LEU A 13 1.42 7.52 -7.08
C LEU A 13 0.42 6.46 -7.53
N LEU A 14 0.92 5.32 -8.02
CA LEU A 14 0.09 4.19 -8.44
C LEU A 14 0.41 2.97 -7.57
N ASP A 15 -0.54 2.54 -6.76
CA ASP A 15 -0.42 1.33 -5.95
C ASP A 15 -1.03 0.14 -6.70
N GLU A 16 -0.19 -0.84 -7.04
CA GLU A 16 -0.50 -2.05 -7.81
C GLU A 16 -1.47 -1.84 -8.99
N PRO A 17 -1.17 -0.92 -9.93
CA PRO A 17 -2.12 -0.51 -10.97
C PRO A 17 -2.48 -1.59 -11.99
N PHE A 18 -1.73 -2.69 -12.03
CA PHE A 18 -1.87 -3.77 -13.00
C PHE A 18 -2.65 -4.97 -12.46
N ASN A 19 -3.07 -4.95 -11.19
CA ASN A 19 -3.83 -6.04 -10.59
C ASN A 19 -5.21 -6.18 -11.25
N ALA A 20 -5.60 -7.43 -11.53
CA ALA A 20 -6.88 -7.79 -12.14
C ALA A 20 -7.13 -7.19 -13.55
N VAL A 21 -6.08 -6.80 -14.26
CA VAL A 21 -6.12 -6.21 -15.61
C VAL A 21 -5.54 -7.18 -16.63
N ASP A 22 -6.15 -7.30 -17.80
CA ASP A 22 -5.64 -8.17 -18.87
C ASP A 22 -4.35 -7.64 -19.50
N ALA A 23 -3.58 -8.52 -20.17
CA ALA A 23 -2.27 -8.17 -20.74
C ALA A 23 -2.32 -7.01 -21.76
N LYS A 24 -3.42 -6.90 -22.52
CA LYS A 24 -3.60 -5.80 -23.47
C LYS A 24 -3.72 -4.48 -22.73
N THR A 25 -4.56 -4.45 -21.71
CA THR A 25 -4.85 -3.27 -20.91
C THR A 25 -3.62 -2.88 -20.07
N VAL A 26 -2.82 -3.83 -19.58
CA VAL A 26 -1.51 -3.55 -18.98
C VAL A 26 -0.61 -2.78 -19.95
N GLY A 27 -0.56 -3.20 -21.21
CA GLY A 27 0.16 -2.48 -22.27
C GLY A 27 -0.32 -1.03 -22.42
N ASP A 28 -1.63 -0.82 -22.47
CA ASP A 28 -2.23 0.51 -22.56
C ASP A 28 -1.89 1.39 -21.33
N LEU A 29 -1.91 0.82 -20.13
CA LEU A 29 -1.50 1.52 -18.90
C LEU A 29 -0.02 1.91 -18.92
N ILE A 30 0.85 1.03 -19.41
CA ILE A 30 2.29 1.33 -19.53
C ILE A 30 2.50 2.49 -20.52
N GLN A 31 1.79 2.52 -21.65
CA GLN A 31 1.87 3.64 -22.59
C GLN A 31 1.39 4.95 -21.96
N LEU A 32 0.33 4.90 -21.16
CA LEU A 32 -0.16 6.05 -20.42
C LEU A 32 0.89 6.59 -19.43
N ILE A 33 1.54 5.70 -18.67
CA ILE A 33 2.59 6.07 -17.73
C ILE A 33 3.79 6.69 -18.46
N LYS A 34 4.21 6.10 -19.59
CA LYS A 34 5.30 6.64 -20.42
C LYS A 34 4.98 8.02 -20.98
N ARG A 35 3.72 8.25 -21.36
CA ARG A 35 3.26 9.58 -21.81
C ARG A 35 3.36 10.61 -20.68
N TRP A 36 2.84 10.30 -19.49
CA TRP A 36 2.95 11.21 -18.34
C TRP A 36 4.40 11.52 -17.98
N HIS A 37 5.28 10.52 -18.10
CA HIS A 37 6.71 10.75 -17.86
C HIS A 37 7.32 11.71 -18.90
N GLY A 38 6.91 11.59 -20.18
CA GLY A 38 7.29 12.53 -21.24
C GLY A 38 6.69 13.93 -21.09
N GLU A 39 5.63 14.08 -20.29
CA GLU A 39 5.05 15.37 -19.87
C GLU A 39 5.76 15.95 -18.63
N GLU A 40 6.95 15.45 -18.29
CA GLU A 40 7.78 15.88 -17.15
C GLU A 40 7.12 15.66 -15.77
N ARG A 41 6.12 14.78 -15.70
CA ARG A 41 5.51 14.36 -14.43
C ARG A 41 6.35 13.28 -13.76
N THR A 42 6.43 13.34 -12.44
CA THR A 42 7.04 12.28 -11.63
C THR A 42 6.01 11.18 -11.37
N ILE A 43 6.32 9.93 -11.73
CA ILE A 43 5.45 8.79 -11.48
C ILE A 43 6.17 7.77 -10.60
N MET A 44 5.55 7.41 -9.48
CA MET A 44 5.99 6.30 -8.64
C MET A 44 4.95 5.18 -8.69
N VAL A 45 5.41 3.98 -9.04
CA VAL A 45 4.56 2.81 -9.22
C VAL A 45 5.01 1.70 -8.28
N VAL A 46 4.08 1.19 -7.48
CA VAL A 46 4.30 0.03 -6.62
C VAL A 46 3.83 -1.21 -7.35
N VAL A 47 4.75 -2.14 -7.60
CA VAL A 47 4.50 -3.41 -8.29
C VAL A 47 5.38 -4.51 -7.73
N HIS A 48 4.85 -5.73 -7.75
CA HIS A 48 5.57 -6.94 -7.34
C HIS A 48 6.09 -7.77 -8.54
N ASP A 49 5.66 -7.49 -9.77
CA ASP A 49 6.15 -8.17 -10.98
C ASP A 49 7.50 -7.59 -11.44
N LEU A 50 8.58 -8.33 -11.18
CA LEU A 50 9.94 -7.92 -11.52
C LEU A 50 10.20 -7.86 -13.03
N ASP A 51 9.52 -8.67 -13.84
CA ASP A 51 9.72 -8.65 -15.29
C ASP A 51 9.07 -7.42 -15.89
N LEU A 52 7.89 -7.04 -15.42
CA LEU A 52 7.27 -5.77 -15.80
C LEU A 52 8.18 -4.58 -15.46
N VAL A 53 8.78 -4.59 -14.26
CA VAL A 53 9.71 -3.55 -13.79
C VAL A 53 10.90 -3.43 -14.74
N ARG A 54 11.58 -4.56 -15.01
CA ARG A 54 12.78 -4.62 -15.87
C ARG A 54 12.57 -4.03 -17.25
N HIS A 55 11.39 -4.23 -17.84
CA HIS A 55 11.13 -3.82 -19.22
C HIS A 55 10.65 -2.37 -19.36
N ASN A 56 10.08 -1.78 -18.31
CA ASN A 56 9.31 -0.54 -18.46
C ASN A 56 9.78 0.62 -17.59
N PHE A 57 10.54 0.36 -16.53
CA PHE A 57 10.93 1.39 -15.57
C PHE A 57 12.46 1.56 -15.57
N PRO A 58 12.97 2.79 -15.75
CA PRO A 58 14.41 3.05 -15.79
C PRO A 58 15.05 2.98 -14.41
N GLU A 59 14.34 3.42 -13.36
CA GLU A 59 14.78 3.42 -11.97
C GLU A 59 13.82 2.61 -11.10
N THR A 60 14.35 1.99 -10.04
CA THR A 60 13.59 1.13 -9.13
C THR A 60 14.09 1.26 -7.69
N LEU A 61 13.16 1.26 -6.74
CA LEU A 61 13.42 0.95 -5.33
C LEU A 61 13.13 -0.53 -5.07
N LEU A 62 14.14 -1.30 -4.66
CA LEU A 62 13.92 -2.65 -4.15
C LEU A 62 13.69 -2.57 -2.64
N LEU A 63 12.49 -2.96 -2.19
CA LEU A 63 12.10 -2.99 -0.77
C LEU A 63 11.92 -4.42 -0.29
N ALA A 64 12.46 -4.72 0.89
CA ALA A 64 12.21 -5.97 1.62
C ALA A 64 12.30 -5.71 3.13
N ARG A 65 11.19 -5.27 3.75
CA ARG A 65 11.09 -4.68 5.11
C ARG A 65 11.91 -3.39 5.32
N GLN A 66 13.01 -3.24 4.59
CA GLN A 66 13.86 -2.07 4.51
C GLN A 66 14.27 -1.83 3.04
N PRO A 67 14.75 -0.62 2.70
CA PRO A 67 15.39 -0.35 1.40
C PRO A 67 16.60 -1.27 1.19
N VAL A 68 16.58 -2.07 0.13
CA VAL A 68 17.69 -2.96 -0.24
C VAL A 68 18.62 -2.28 -1.24
N ALA A 69 18.06 -1.60 -2.24
CA ALA A 69 18.78 -0.87 -3.27
C ALA A 69 17.86 0.15 -3.97
N TRP A 70 18.43 1.25 -4.46
CA TRP A 70 17.76 2.29 -5.24
C TRP A 70 18.67 2.73 -6.40
N GLY A 71 18.07 3.01 -7.56
CA GLY A 71 18.77 3.53 -8.74
C GLY A 71 18.32 2.83 -10.01
N GLU A 72 19.19 2.77 -11.02
CA GLU A 72 18.90 2.13 -12.32
C GLU A 72 18.39 0.70 -12.11
N THR A 73 17.26 0.37 -12.74
CA THR A 73 16.58 -0.92 -12.58
C THR A 73 17.48 -2.11 -12.84
N LYS A 74 18.39 -2.01 -13.81
CA LYS A 74 19.34 -3.09 -14.14
C LYS A 74 20.33 -3.37 -13.01
N GLU A 75 20.79 -2.32 -12.34
CA GLU A 75 21.72 -2.41 -11.21
C GLU A 75 20.99 -2.81 -9.92
N THR A 76 19.81 -2.24 -9.69
CA THR A 76 18.97 -2.52 -8.52
C THR A 76 18.51 -3.98 -8.51
N LEU A 77 18.06 -4.53 -9.65
CA LEU A 77 17.51 -5.89 -9.74
C LEU A 77 18.58 -6.97 -10.01
N ARG A 78 19.86 -6.70 -9.71
CA ARG A 78 20.92 -7.70 -9.77
C ARG A 78 20.62 -8.91 -8.86
N PRO A 79 21.08 -10.12 -9.22
CA PRO A 79 20.83 -11.34 -8.44
C PRO A 79 21.22 -11.23 -6.96
N GLU A 80 22.30 -10.50 -6.65
CA GLU A 80 22.76 -10.26 -5.29
C GLU A 80 21.76 -9.48 -4.43
N ASN A 81 21.12 -8.45 -5.00
CA ASN A 81 20.13 -7.64 -4.31
C ASN A 81 18.82 -8.41 -4.15
N LEU A 82 18.41 -9.19 -5.15
CA LEU A 82 17.25 -10.08 -5.06
C LEU A 82 17.45 -11.18 -4.01
N LEU A 83 18.68 -11.70 -3.86
CA LEU A 83 18.99 -12.67 -2.82
C LEU A 83 18.93 -12.02 -1.43
N LYS A 84 19.49 -10.81 -1.26
CA LYS A 84 19.37 -10.04 -0.01
C LYS A 84 17.90 -9.82 0.35
N ALA A 85 17.07 -9.40 -0.62
CA ALA A 85 15.65 -9.18 -0.42
C ALA A 85 14.92 -10.44 0.06
N ARG A 86 15.19 -11.61 -0.55
CA ARG A 86 14.57 -12.89 -0.15
C ARG A 86 14.92 -13.32 1.27
N ARG A 87 16.15 -13.07 1.73
CA ARG A 87 16.59 -13.44 3.09
C ARG A 87 15.78 -12.74 4.19
N PHE A 88 15.20 -11.55 3.93
CA PHE A 88 14.34 -10.88 4.91
C PHE A 88 13.02 -11.61 5.18
N HIS A 89 12.55 -12.49 4.28
CA HIS A 89 11.42 -13.37 4.58
C HIS A 89 11.78 -14.55 5.48
N GLU A 90 13.07 -14.89 5.60
CA GLU A 90 13.54 -16.01 6.42
C GLU A 90 13.87 -15.58 7.86
N ALA A 91 14.09 -14.28 8.09
CA ALA A 91 14.33 -13.69 9.40
C ALA A 91 13.02 -13.24 10.07
N TRP A 92 12.12 -14.19 10.36
CA TRP A 92 11.02 -13.93 11.28
C TRP A 92 11.57 -13.77 12.70
N GLU A 93 11.56 -12.55 13.22
CA GLU A 93 11.82 -12.29 14.64
C GLU A 93 10.49 -12.40 15.40
N GLU A 94 10.33 -13.48 16.16
CA GLU A 94 9.13 -13.78 16.97
C GLU A 94 8.84 -12.69 18.03
N ASN A 95 9.85 -11.91 18.39
CA ASN A 95 9.78 -10.83 19.38
C ASN A 95 9.95 -9.43 18.78
N ALA A 96 9.59 -9.22 17.52
CA ALA A 96 9.64 -7.89 16.93
C ALA A 96 8.83 -6.90 17.81
N PRO A 97 9.45 -5.82 18.33
CA PRO A 97 8.73 -4.87 19.16
C PRO A 97 7.63 -4.21 18.34
N TRP A 98 6.52 -3.87 19.02
CA TRP A 98 5.44 -3.12 18.39
C TRP A 98 6.01 -1.81 17.84
N CYS A 99 5.72 -1.49 16.58
CA CYS A 99 6.09 -0.21 16.00
C CYS A 99 5.26 0.88 16.69
N GLU A 100 5.80 1.45 17.77
CA GLU A 100 5.25 2.66 18.37
C GLU A 100 5.62 3.85 17.49
N PRO A 101 4.66 4.74 17.17
CA PRO A 101 4.99 6.01 16.54
C PRO A 101 5.96 6.77 17.46
N ASP A 102 7.06 7.29 16.91
CA ASP A 102 7.90 8.25 17.64
C ASP A 102 7.03 9.48 17.95
N ASP A 103 6.58 9.59 19.20
CA ASP A 103 5.88 10.75 19.73
C ASP A 103 6.87 11.92 19.79
N HIS A 104 7.06 12.59 18.65
CA HIS A 104 7.65 13.91 18.60
C HIS A 104 6.75 14.87 19.40
N HIS A 105 7.17 15.13 20.64
CA HIS A 105 6.68 16.15 21.54
C HIS A 105 6.30 17.45 20.80
N HIS A 106 4.99 17.71 20.72
CA HIS A 106 4.47 19.05 20.54
C HIS A 106 3.70 19.44 21.80
N ASP A 107 4.42 20.12 22.71
CA ASP A 107 3.81 20.85 23.81
C ASP A 107 2.88 21.94 23.24
N HIS A 108 1.59 21.84 23.51
CA HIS A 108 0.69 22.99 23.43
C HIS A 108 -0.41 22.92 24.49
N HIS A 109 -0.17 23.69 25.56
CA HIS A 109 -1.07 24.45 26.42
C HIS A 109 -2.55 24.06 26.51
N GLY A 110 -2.98 23.74 27.73
CA GLY A 110 -4.32 23.32 28.08
C GLY A 110 -5.40 24.40 27.98
N HIS A 111 -6.63 23.91 27.80
CA HIS A 111 -7.86 24.63 28.10
C HIS A 111 -8.92 23.61 28.55
N ASP A 112 -9.35 23.74 29.80
CA ASP A 112 -10.51 23.06 30.39
C ASP A 112 -11.82 23.48 29.71
N HIS A 113 -12.77 22.57 29.45
CA HIS A 113 -14.21 22.83 29.49
C HIS A 113 -15.09 21.54 29.46
N HIS A 114 -15.76 21.27 30.58
CA HIS A 114 -17.11 20.69 30.82
C HIS A 114 -17.87 19.86 29.76
N GLY A 115 -18.37 18.66 30.15
CA GLY A 115 -19.65 18.08 29.66
C GLY A 115 -19.76 16.54 29.72
N PRO A 116 -20.95 15.92 29.92
CA PRO A 116 -21.11 14.79 30.85
C PRO A 116 -21.32 13.39 30.25
N ALA A 117 -21.33 12.40 31.16
CA ALA A 117 -21.35 10.95 31.01
C ALA A 117 -22.56 10.35 30.27
N HIS A 118 -22.29 9.28 29.50
CA HIS A 118 -23.30 8.33 29.01
C HIS A 118 -22.93 6.90 29.42
N THR A 119 -23.81 6.27 30.21
CA THR A 119 -23.79 4.87 30.62
C THR A 119 -24.69 4.05 29.69
N HIS A 120 -24.19 2.97 29.08
CA HIS A 120 -25.02 2.00 28.36
C HIS A 120 -24.92 0.62 29.02
N ALA A 121 -26.05 0.15 29.54
CA ALA A 121 -26.26 -1.20 30.04
C ALA A 121 -26.74 -2.11 28.90
N HIS A 122 -26.21 -3.33 28.86
CA HIS A 122 -26.60 -4.39 27.94
C HIS A 122 -27.65 -5.30 28.59
N ASP A 123 -28.75 -5.60 27.88
CA ASP A 123 -29.63 -6.72 28.18
C ASP A 123 -29.79 -7.59 26.92
N HIS A 124 -29.51 -8.88 27.07
CA HIS A 124 -29.69 -9.92 26.06
C HIS A 124 -30.94 -10.74 26.40
N HIS A 125 -31.87 -10.87 25.45
CA HIS A 125 -33.00 -11.80 25.56
C HIS A 125 -33.08 -12.66 24.29
N HIS A 126 -32.96 -13.99 24.46
CA HIS A 126 -33.24 -15.01 23.44
C HIS A 126 -34.67 -15.51 23.65
N ASP A 127 -35.48 -15.65 22.58
CA ASP A 127 -36.41 -16.77 22.39
C ASP A 127 -36.99 -16.82 20.95
N HIS A 128 -37.32 -18.04 20.54
CA HIS A 128 -38.44 -18.49 19.69
C HIS A 128 -38.09 -19.26 18.41
N GLY A 129 -38.68 -20.46 18.31
CA GLY A 129 -38.77 -21.21 17.08
C GLY A 129 -39.44 -22.59 17.17
N SER A 130 -40.61 -22.71 17.82
CA SER A 130 -41.49 -23.89 17.72
C SER A 130 -42.51 -23.71 16.58
N GLY A 131 -42.52 -24.63 15.61
CA GLY A 131 -43.35 -24.56 14.38
C GLY A 131 -44.79 -25.08 14.52
N PRO A 132 -45.51 -25.31 13.40
CA PRO A 132 -46.73 -26.12 13.38
C PRO A 132 -46.69 -27.30 12.38
N ARG A 133 -47.40 -28.38 12.74
CA ARG A 133 -47.72 -29.54 11.89
C ARG A 133 -49.00 -29.31 11.08
N ALA A 134 -49.07 -30.03 9.97
CA ALA A 134 -50.10 -30.03 8.93
C ALA A 134 -51.52 -30.47 9.37
N ALA A 135 -52.49 -30.06 8.55
CA ALA A 135 -53.71 -30.78 8.24
C ALA A 135 -53.93 -30.70 6.72
#